data_AF-A0A2V8ETX7-F1
#
_entry.id   AF-A0A2V8ETX7-F1
#
_cell.length_a   1.000
_cell.length_b   1.000
_cell.length_c   1.000
_cell.angle_alpha   90.00
_cell.angle_beta   90.00
_cell.angle_gamma   90.00
#
_symmetry.space_group_name_H-M   'P 1'
#
loop_
_entity.id
_entity.type
_entity.pdbx_description
1 polymer ?
#
loop_
_entity_poly.entity_id
_entity_poly.type
_entity_poly.pdbx_seq_one_letter_code
_entity_poly.pdbx_strand_id
1 'polypeptide(L)'
;MRSRPLMLLCLATSPTEDVGATPHGTLSIFPVIGGSFEGERLRGKVLAGGGDWVSGRADNALELDLRVTLETDDGALIYMTFTGLRDDAH
;
A
#
# COMPACT_ATOMS: atom_id res chain seq x y z
N MET A 1 15.51 -0.68 20.59
CA MET A 1 14.48 0.18 19.97
C MET A 1 13.14 -0.15 20.61
N ARG A 2 12.35 0.86 21.02
CA ARG A 2 10.97 0.64 21.51
C ARG A 2 10.00 1.16 20.45
N SER A 3 9.19 0.27 19.90
CA SER A 3 8.07 0.63 19.02
C SER A 3 6.75 0.53 19.79
N ARG A 4 5.74 1.24 19.29
CA ARG A 4 4.33 1.06 19.67
C ARG A 4 3.48 1.19 18.40
N PRO A 5 2.35 0.47 18.28
CA PRO A 5 1.47 0.60 17.13
C PRO A 5 1.01 2.05 16.93
N LEU A 6 1.03 2.51 15.68
CA LEU A 6 0.47 3.81 15.31
C LEU A 6 -1.01 3.66 14.95
N MET A 7 -1.31 2.72 14.05
CA MET A 7 -2.64 2.46 13.51
C MET A 7 -2.70 1.07 12.88
N LEU A 8 -3.91 0.56 12.69
CA LEU A 8 -4.25 -0.46 11.70
C LEU A 8 -4.68 0.23 10.42
N LEU A 9 -4.22 -0.25 9.27
CA LEU A 9 -4.58 0.23 7.94
C LEU A 9 -5.24 -0.90 7.17
N CYS A 10 -6.46 -0.66 6.70
CA CYS A 10 -7.22 -1.59 5.86
C CYS A 10 -7.45 -0.94 4.50
N LEU A 11 -6.96 -1.58 3.44
CA LEU A 11 -7.08 -1.08 2.07
C LEU A 11 -8.15 -1.87 1.31
N ALA A 12 -8.99 -1.15 0.57
CA ALA A 12 -9.88 -1.72 -0.42
C ALA A 12 -9.26 -1.51 -1.80
N THR A 13 -9.12 -2.59 -2.56
CA THR A 13 -8.56 -2.55 -3.91
C THR A 13 -9.59 -2.95 -4.95
N SER A 14 -9.43 -2.44 -6.17
CA SER A 14 -10.07 -3.03 -7.35
C SER A 14 -9.35 -4.34 -7.74
N PRO A 15 -9.84 -5.08 -8.75
CA PRO A 15 -9.07 -6.16 -9.33
C PRO A 15 -7.65 -5.69 -9.73
N THR A 16 -6.69 -6.59 -9.57
CA THR A 16 -5.30 -6.38 -9.96
C THR A 16 -5.20 -6.10 -11.46
N GLU A 17 -4.35 -5.14 -11.81
CA GLU A 17 -3.97 -4.83 -13.18
C GLU A 17 -2.60 -5.45 -13.46
N ASP A 18 -2.58 -6.52 -14.26
CA ASP A 18 -1.33 -7.18 -14.63
C ASP A 18 -0.72 -6.50 -15.86
N VAL A 19 0.29 -5.67 -15.63
CA VAL A 19 1.06 -5.02 -16.70
C VAL A 19 1.97 -6.03 -17.39
N GLY A 20 2.45 -7.04 -16.65
CA GLY A 20 3.28 -8.11 -17.18
C GLY A 20 4.76 -7.77 -17.18
N ALA A 21 5.50 -8.30 -18.17
CA ALA A 21 6.96 -8.17 -18.21
C ALA A 21 7.44 -6.75 -18.52
N THR A 22 8.43 -6.29 -17.76
CA THR A 22 9.12 -5.01 -17.89
C THR A 22 10.64 -5.22 -17.83
N PRO A 23 11.47 -4.21 -18.14
CA PRO A 23 12.93 -4.31 -17.96
C PRO A 23 13.39 -4.61 -16.52
N HIS A 24 12.51 -4.43 -15.53
CA HIS A 24 12.82 -4.60 -14.10
C HIS A 24 12.17 -5.85 -13.46
N GLY A 25 11.56 -6.73 -14.26
CA GLY A 25 10.79 -7.88 -13.78
C GLY A 25 9.33 -7.79 -14.21
N THR A 26 8.44 -8.51 -13.53
CA THR A 26 7.00 -8.36 -13.76
C THR A 26 6.45 -7.18 -12.97
N LEU A 27 5.40 -6.53 -13.46
CA LEU A 27 4.69 -5.48 -12.75
C LEU A 27 3.19 -5.82 -12.66
N SER A 28 2.67 -5.79 -11.44
CA SER A 28 1.23 -5.82 -11.15
C SER A 28 0.88 -4.58 -10.33
N ILE A 29 -0.21 -3.91 -10.69
CA ILE A 29 -0.71 -2.73 -9.98
C ILE A 29 -1.95 -3.14 -9.19
N PHE A 30 -2.01 -2.73 -7.92
CA PHE A 30 -3.16 -2.92 -7.04
C PHE A 30 -3.81 -1.55 -6.80
N PRO A 31 -4.80 -1.13 -7.61
CA PRO A 31 -5.40 0.19 -7.46
C PRO A 31 -6.18 0.27 -6.15
N VAL A 32 -5.89 1.31 -5.36
CA VAL A 32 -6.57 1.57 -4.08
C VAL A 32 -7.80 2.42 -4.36
N ILE A 33 -8.97 1.84 -4.09
CA ILE A 33 -10.28 2.47 -4.26
C ILE A 33 -10.86 3.02 -2.95
N GLY A 34 -10.14 2.84 -1.84
CA GLY A 34 -10.49 3.39 -0.55
C GLY A 34 -9.94 2.54 0.60
N GLY A 35 -10.54 2.69 1.77
CA GLY A 35 -10.12 1.97 2.97
C GLY A 35 -10.32 2.79 4.23
N SER A 36 -9.80 2.29 5.34
CA SER A 36 -9.85 2.94 6.65
C SER A 36 -8.54 2.77 7.38
N PHE A 37 -8.30 3.66 8.34
CA PHE A 37 -7.24 3.49 9.31
C PHE A 37 -7.72 3.91 10.69
N GLU A 38 -7.23 3.21 11.71
CA GLU A 38 -7.60 3.49 13.10
C GLU A 38 -6.44 3.22 14.06
N GLY A 39 -6.20 4.17 14.95
CA GLY A 39 -5.22 4.12 16.03
C GLY A 39 -5.62 5.08 17.15
N GLU A 40 -4.92 5.01 18.29
CA GLU A 40 -5.27 5.75 19.51
C GLU A 40 -5.47 7.26 19.29
N ARG A 41 -4.65 7.85 18.40
CA ARG A 41 -4.60 9.30 18.15
C ARG A 41 -4.74 9.67 16.66
N LEU A 42 -5.06 8.70 15.81
CA LEU A 42 -5.06 8.85 14.36
C LEU A 42 -6.10 7.91 13.76
N ARG A 43 -7.17 8.46 13.19
CA ARG A 43 -8.23 7.67 12.53
C ARG A 43 -8.76 8.42 11.30
N GLY A 44 -9.36 7.68 10.38
CA GLY A 44 -9.95 8.27 9.18
C GLY A 44 -10.13 7.27 8.05
N LYS A 45 -10.16 7.78 6.82
CA LYS A 45 -10.39 7.01 5.60
C LYS A 45 -9.23 7.14 4.62
N VAL A 46 -9.03 6.11 3.81
CA VAL A 46 -8.13 6.14 2.66
C VAL A 46 -8.94 6.64 1.46
N LEU A 47 -8.42 7.63 0.74
CA LEU A 47 -9.05 8.14 -0.47
C LEU A 47 -8.72 7.26 -1.68
N ALA A 48 -9.67 7.18 -2.62
CA ALA A 48 -9.44 6.56 -3.91
C ALA A 48 -8.39 7.33 -4.72
N GLY A 49 -7.65 6.62 -5.58
CA GLY A 49 -6.66 7.20 -6.51
C GLY A 49 -5.20 6.89 -6.17
N GLY A 50 -4.97 6.12 -5.11
CA GLY A 50 -3.67 5.51 -4.82
C GLY A 50 -3.51 4.12 -5.43
N GLY A 51 -2.41 3.46 -5.09
CA GLY A 51 -2.12 2.09 -5.53
C GLY A 51 -0.88 1.52 -4.89
N ASP A 52 -0.65 0.23 -5.14
CA ASP A 52 0.63 -0.44 -4.90
C ASP A 52 1.19 -0.95 -6.22
N TRP A 53 2.44 -0.59 -6.53
CA TRP A 53 3.16 -1.03 -7.73
C TRP A 53 4.09 -2.17 -7.35
N VAL A 54 3.60 -3.39 -7.53
CA VAL A 54 4.28 -4.59 -7.08
C VAL A 54 5.14 -5.15 -8.20
N SER A 55 6.46 -5.16 -7.97
CA SER A 55 7.44 -5.68 -8.91
C SER A 55 7.91 -7.07 -8.50
N GLY A 56 7.81 -8.03 -9.41
CA GLY A 56 8.33 -9.39 -9.20
C GLY A 56 9.81 -9.51 -9.54
N ARG A 57 10.61 -10.00 -8.60
CA ARG A 57 12.06 -10.22 -8.76
C ARG A 57 12.36 -11.63 -9.26
N ALA A 58 13.59 -11.83 -9.75
CA ALA A 58 14.08 -13.12 -10.21
C ALA A 58 14.25 -14.17 -9.09
N ASP A 59 14.35 -13.74 -7.83
CA ASP A 59 14.41 -14.59 -6.64
C ASP A 59 13.01 -14.90 -6.06
N ASN A 60 11.95 -14.63 -6.82
CA ASN A 60 10.53 -14.75 -6.43
C ASN A 60 10.06 -13.81 -5.31
N ALA A 61 10.92 -12.93 -4.80
CA ALA A 61 10.47 -11.88 -3.89
C ALA A 61 9.68 -10.81 -4.65
N LEU A 62 8.78 -10.14 -3.93
CA LEU A 62 7.97 -9.03 -4.44
C LEU A 62 8.38 -7.73 -3.77
N GLU A 63 8.70 -6.72 -4.57
CA GLU A 63 8.93 -5.37 -4.10
C GLU A 63 7.63 -4.58 -4.14
N LEU A 64 7.26 -3.95 -3.02
CA LEU A 64 6.09 -3.09 -2.88
C LEU A 64 6.50 -1.62 -3.01
N ASP A 65 5.66 -0.82 -3.66
CA ASP A 65 5.73 0.65 -3.73
C ASP A 65 4.30 1.18 -3.61
N LEU A 66 3.85 1.33 -2.37
CA LEU A 66 2.51 1.80 -2.06
C LEU A 66 2.48 3.33 -1.96
N ARG A 67 1.46 3.94 -2.55
CA ARG A 67 1.19 5.37 -2.49
C ARG A 67 -0.30 5.62 -2.35
N VAL A 68 -0.70 6.28 -1.26
CA VAL A 68 -2.10 6.60 -0.97
C VAL A 68 -2.23 7.97 -0.31
N THR A 69 -3.45 8.51 -0.36
CA THR A 69 -3.83 9.70 0.41
C THR A 69 -4.79 9.29 1.51
N LEU A 70 -4.48 9.65 2.75
CA LEU A 70 -5.35 9.49 3.91
C LEU A 70 -6.06 10.82 4.20
N GLU A 71 -7.33 10.75 4.61
CA GLU A 71 -8.08 11.87 5.16
C GLU A 71 -8.47 11.52 6.60
N THR A 72 -8.03 12.32 7.56
CA THR A 72 -8.39 12.15 8.98
C THR A 72 -9.84 12.55 9.24
N ASP A 73 -10.39 12.13 10.38
CA ASP A 73 -11.75 12.49 10.79
C ASP A 73 -11.97 14.00 11.00
N ASP A 74 -10.89 14.76 11.26
CA ASP A 74 -10.88 16.23 11.31
C ASP A 74 -10.53 16.90 9.96
N GLY A 75 -10.42 16.13 8.88
CA GLY A 75 -10.31 16.62 7.50
C GLY A 75 -8.90 16.94 7.02
N ALA A 76 -7.85 16.63 7.79
CA ALA A 76 -6.47 16.78 7.34
C ALA A 76 -6.10 15.71 6.30
N LEU A 77 -5.37 16.12 5.26
CA LEU A 77 -4.84 15.21 4.24
C LEU A 77 -3.41 14.80 4.55
N ILE A 78 -3.13 13.51 4.44
CA ILE A 78 -1.80 12.93 4.64
C ILE A 78 -1.45 12.10 3.39
N TYR A 79 -0.40 12.50 2.68
CA TYR A 79 0.21 11.62 1.68
C TYR A 79 1.08 10.58 2.39
N MET A 80 0.79 9.30 2.15
CA MET A 80 1.54 8.19 2.73
C MET A 80 2.11 7.31 1.63
N THR A 81 3.37 6.95 1.81
CA THR A 81 4.04 5.94 0.99
C THR A 81 4.83 4.98 1.87
N PHE A 82 4.91 3.72 1.46
CA PHE A 82 5.90 2.80 1.98
C PHE A 82 6.41 1.89 0.88
N THR A 83 7.64 1.43 1.06
CA THR A 83 8.22 0.34 0.28
C THR A 83 8.38 -0.89 1.15
N GLY A 84 8.37 -2.07 0.55
CA GLY A 84 8.56 -3.32 1.28
C GLY A 84 9.09 -4.43 0.40
N LEU A 85 9.64 -5.47 1.05
CA LEU A 85 9.94 -6.74 0.41
C LEU A 85 8.99 -7.78 1.00
N ARG A 86 8.23 -8.46 0.15
CA ARG A 86 7.43 -9.61 0.51
C ARG A 86 8.08 -10.85 -0.05
N ASP A 87 8.46 -11.75 0.83
CA ASP A 87 9.00 -13.06 0.49
C ASP A 87 7.98 -14.11 0.93
N ASP A 88 7.23 -14.64 -0.03
CA ASP A 88 6.21 -15.68 0.20
C ASP A 88 6.82 -17.10 0.10
N ALA A 89 8.11 -17.22 -0.25
CA ALA A 89 8.79 -18.50 -0.50
C ALA A 89 9.33 -19.18 0.76
N HIS A 90 9.21 -18.55 1.93
CA HIS A 90 9.69 -19.04 3.23
C HIS A 90 8.61 -19.03 4.31
#